data_AF-A0A6C0KV28-F1
#
_entry.id   AF-A0A6C0KV28-F1
#
_cell.length_a   1.000
_cell.length_b   1.000
_cell.length_c   1.000
_cell.angle_alpha   90.00
_cell.angle_beta   90.00
_cell.angle_gamma   90.00
#
_symmetry.space_group_name_H-M   'P 1'
#
loop_
_entity.id
_entity.type
_entity.pdbx_description
1 polymer ?
#
loop_
_entity_poly.entity_id
_entity_poly.type
_entity_poly.pdbx_seq_one_letter_code
_entity_poly.pdbx_strand_id
1 'polypeptide(L)' 'MKSPDSKGISYMFLSNVLIGKKIQYIFSKKGISDASAIHNYVDNVENPSIVVTPYPDGAYPKYIIAFHKNARN' A
#
# COMPACT_ATOMS: atom_id res chain seq x y z
N MET A 1 9.16 6.49 -1.25
CA MET A 1 8.67 7.85 -0.96
C MET A 1 9.50 8.82 -1.79
N LYS A 2 8.90 9.76 -2.53
CA LYS A 2 9.69 10.76 -3.27
C LYS A 2 10.46 11.63 -2.27
N SER A 3 11.61 12.13 -2.70
CA SER A 3 12.34 13.17 -1.96
C SER A 3 11.42 14.37 -1.72
N PRO A 4 11.62 15.13 -0.62
CA PRO A 4 10.87 16.36 -0.37
C PRO A 4 10.96 17.32 -1.57
N ASP A 5 9.98 18.20 -1.71
CA ASP A 5 9.99 19.26 -2.72
C ASP A 5 11.11 20.30 -2.44
N SER A 6 11.20 21.33 -3.29
CA SER A 6 12.18 22.40 -3.14
C SER A 6 12.05 23.20 -1.83
N LYS A 7 10.96 23.03 -1.07
CA LYS A 7 10.69 23.66 0.23
C LYS A 7 10.87 22.68 1.39
N GLY A 8 11.34 21.46 1.13
CA GLY A 8 11.52 20.43 2.16
C GLY A 8 10.21 19.79 2.63
N ILE A 9 9.11 19.94 1.89
CA ILE A 9 7.81 19.35 2.20
C ILE A 9 7.71 17.97 1.56
N SER A 10 7.29 16.98 2.34
CA SER A 10 6.96 15.63 1.87
C SER A 10 5.45 15.45 1.81
N TYR A 11 5.00 14.60 0.88
CA TYR A 11 3.58 14.31 0.68
C TYR A 11 3.29 12.82 0.80
N MET A 12 2.18 12.47 1.43
CA MET A 12 1.68 11.10 1.55
C MET A 12 0.18 11.05 1.31
N PHE A 13 -0.28 10.05 0.56
CA PHE A 13 -1.71 9.77 0.48
C PHE A 13 -2.14 8.92 1.67
N LEU A 14 -3.25 9.31 2.29
CA LEU A 14 -4.01 8.42 3.17
C LEU A 14 -5.19 7.88 2.37
N SER A 15 -5.17 6.57 2.11
CA SER A 15 -6.08 5.91 1.18
C SER A 15 -7.00 4.93 1.89
N ASN A 16 -8.22 4.80 1.38
CA ASN A 16 -9.06 3.64 1.66
C ASN A 16 -8.68 2.53 0.69
N VAL A 17 -8.43 1.32 1.20
CA VAL A 17 -8.01 0.17 0.38
C VAL A 17 -9.02 -0.97 0.52
N LEU A 18 -9.43 -1.55 -0.61
CA LEU A 18 -10.30 -2.73 -0.63
C LEU A 18 -9.45 -3.97 -0.36
N ILE A 19 -9.28 -4.33 0.91
CA ILE A 19 -8.43 -5.46 1.33
C ILE A 19 -9.02 -6.83 0.91
N GLY A 20 -10.34 -6.97 0.99
CA GLY A 20 -11.01 -8.24 0.71
C GLY A 20 -10.61 -9.37 1.68
N LYS A 21 -11.06 -10.60 1.38
CA LYS A 21 -10.84 -11.78 2.26
C LYS A 21 -9.65 -12.67 1.87
N LYS A 22 -9.35 -12.80 0.58
CA LYS A 22 -8.30 -13.68 0.06
C LYS A 22 -7.02 -12.88 -0.14
N ILE A 23 -6.14 -12.93 0.87
CA ILE A 23 -4.83 -12.29 0.85
C ILE A 23 -3.71 -13.34 0.75
N GLN A 24 -2.62 -13.00 0.07
CA GLN A 24 -1.48 -13.92 -0.10
C GLN A 24 -0.16 -13.22 0.20
N TYR A 25 0.80 -13.97 0.75
CA TYR A 25 2.16 -13.48 0.92
C TYR A 25 2.81 -13.11 -0.43
N ILE A 26 3.40 -11.92 -0.52
CA ILE A 26 3.86 -11.27 -1.76
C ILE A 26 5.02 -12.02 -2.46
N PHE A 27 5.82 -12.81 -1.72
CA PHE A 27 6.90 -13.62 -2.29
C PHE A 27 6.57 -15.10 -2.41
N SER A 28 5.28 -15.46 -2.37
CA SER A 28 4.82 -16.83 -2.61
C SER A 28 5.26 -17.29 -4.02
N LYS A 29 6.29 -18.15 -4.10
CA LYS A 29 6.77 -18.77 -5.36
C LYS A 29 5.82 -19.80 -5.96
N LYS A 30 4.74 -20.19 -5.26
CA LYS A 30 3.74 -21.11 -5.84
C LYS A 30 2.97 -20.37 -6.91
N GLY A 31 3.14 -20.82 -8.15
CA GLY A 31 2.47 -20.32 -9.35
C GLY A 31 1.02 -20.01 -9.06
N ILE A 32 0.63 -18.79 -9.44
CA ILE A 32 -0.71 -18.25 -9.30
C ILE A 32 -1.61 -19.13 -10.18
N SER A 33 -2.17 -20.20 -9.62
CA SER A 33 -3.03 -21.11 -10.38
C SER A 33 -4.39 -20.48 -10.68
N ASP A 34 -4.73 -19.37 -10.00
CA ASP A 34 -5.91 -18.59 -10.31
C ASP A 34 -5.78 -17.16 -9.77
N ALA A 35 -5.25 -16.24 -10.59
CA ALA A 35 -5.11 -14.82 -10.21
C ALA A 35 -6.46 -14.18 -9.90
N SER A 36 -7.55 -14.77 -10.41
CA SER A 36 -8.93 -14.38 -10.14
C SER A 36 -9.36 -14.58 -8.69
N ALA A 37 -8.63 -15.37 -7.90
CA ALA A 37 -8.98 -15.68 -6.53
C ALA A 37 -8.31 -14.76 -5.49
N ILE A 38 -7.26 -14.01 -5.83
CA ILE A 38 -6.51 -13.21 -4.84
C ILE A 38 -6.96 -11.76 -4.94
N HIS A 39 -7.32 -11.17 -3.79
CA HIS A 39 -7.70 -9.76 -3.73
C HIS A 39 -6.47 -8.87 -3.56
N ASN A 40 -5.54 -9.26 -2.68
CA ASN A 40 -4.32 -8.50 -2.41
C ASN A 40 -3.15 -9.40 -2.03
N TYR A 41 -1.94 -8.90 -2.25
CA TYR A 41 -0.71 -9.46 -1.73
C TYR A 41 -0.24 -8.66 -0.50
N VAL A 42 0.37 -9.35 0.46
CA VAL A 42 0.88 -8.74 1.71
C VAL A 42 2.27 -9.24 2.04
N ASP A 43 3.05 -8.44 2.76
CA ASP A 43 4.37 -8.84 3.27
C ASP A 43 4.29 -9.78 4.48
N ASN A 44 3.18 -9.82 5.20
CA ASN A 44 2.94 -10.78 6.27
C ASN A 44 1.43 -11.00 6.40
N VAL A 45 0.99 -12.26 6.43
CA VAL A 45 -0.44 -12.59 6.47
C VAL A 45 -1.04 -12.37 7.86
N GLU A 46 -0.28 -12.63 8.91
CA GLU A 46 -0.73 -12.49 10.31
C GLU A 46 -0.69 -11.03 10.78
N ASN A 47 0.30 -10.26 10.32
CA ASN A 47 0.47 -8.85 10.68
C ASN A 47 1.01 -8.02 9.50
N PRO A 48 0.16 -7.66 8.53
CA PRO A 48 0.58 -6.98 7.30
C PRO A 48 1.06 -5.55 7.57
N SER A 49 2.20 -5.18 6.99
CA SER A 49 2.72 -3.81 6.99
C SER A 49 2.75 -3.19 5.58
N ILE A 50 2.70 -4.02 4.54
CA ILE A 50 2.67 -3.64 3.14
C ILE A 50 1.55 -4.42 2.45
N VAL A 51 0.71 -3.71 1.69
CA VAL A 51 -0.34 -4.29 0.86
C VAL A 51 -0.09 -3.91 -0.60
N VAL A 52 -0.17 -4.88 -1.50
CA VAL A 52 -0.07 -4.68 -2.94
C VAL A 52 -1.34 -5.21 -3.60
N THR A 53 -2.08 -4.29 -4.22
CA THR A 53 -3.27 -4.62 -4.99
C THR A 53 -2.92 -4.75 -6.48
N PRO A 54 -3.33 -5.84 -7.16
CA PRO A 54 -3.17 -5.97 -8.60
C PRO A 54 -4.26 -5.20 -9.39
N TYR A 55 -5.26 -4.65 -8.69
CA TYR A 55 -6.42 -3.98 -9.32
C TYR A 55 -6.25 -2.46 -9.33
N PRO A 56 -6.52 -1.78 -10.46
CA PRO A 56 -6.34 -0.33 -10.58
C PRO A 56 -7.21 0.46 -9.59
N ASP A 57 -8.42 -0.04 -9.31
CA ASP A 57 -9.37 0.60 -8.40
C ASP A 57 -9.31 0.01 -6.97
N GLY A 58 -8.27 -0.76 -6.65
CA GLY A 58 -8.10 -1.40 -5.34
C GLY A 58 -7.80 -0.42 -4.19
N ALA A 59 -7.37 0.81 -4.52
CA ALA A 59 -7.07 1.86 -3.56
C ALA A 59 -7.63 3.20 -4.01
N TYR A 60 -8.34 3.88 -3.10
CA TYR A 60 -8.89 5.22 -3.30
C TYR A 60 -8.17 6.23 -2.40
N PRO A 61 -7.37 7.15 -2.95
CA PRO A 61 -6.74 8.22 -2.18
C PRO A 61 -7.81 9.16 -1.60
N LYS A 62 -7.94 9.20 -0.27
CA LYS A 62 -8.97 10.01 0.40
C LYS A 62 -8.43 11.37 0.83
N TYR A 63 -7.18 11.41 1.28
CA TYR A 63 -6.52 12.63 1.73
C TYR A 63 -5.06 12.69 1.26
N ILE A 64 -4.54 13.91 1.17
CA ILE A 64 -3.11 14.20 1.01
C ILE A 64 -2.62 14.84 2.30
N ILE A 65 -1.56 14.28 2.86
CA ILE A 65 -0.88 14.80 4.05
C ILE A 65 0.43 15.43 3.60
N ALA A 66 0.58 16.73 3.85
CA ALA A 66 1.82 17.47 3.65
C ALA A 66 2.55 17.64 4.99
N PHE A 67 3.82 17.27 5.06
CA PHE A 67 4.58 17.28 6.31
C PHE A 67 6.08 17.46 6.10
N HIS A 68 6.75 17.98 7.13
CA HIS A 68 8.21 17.98 7.20
C HIS A 68 8.67 16.71 7.94
N LYS A 69 9.49 15.87 7.27
CA LYS A 69 9.90 14.54 7.76
C LYS A 69 10.61 14.54 9.13
N ASN A 70 11.19 15.67 9.54
CA ASN A 70 11.95 15.81 10.78
C ASN A 70 11.50 17.02 11.62
N ALA A 71 10.22 17.39 11.56
CA ALA A 71 9.69 18.41 12.47
C ALA A 71 9.88 17.93 13.92
N ARG A 72 10.53 18.75 14.75
CA ARG A 72 10.67 18.50 16.19
C ARG A 72 9.64 19.37 16.93
N ASN A 73 9.03 18.80 17.96
CA ASN A 73 8.21 19.53 18.92
C ASN A 73 9.06 20.46 19.77
#